data_AF-A0A4C1VAA9-F1
#
_entry.id   AF-A0A4C1VAA9-F1
#
_cell.length_a   1.000
_cell.length_b   1.000
_cell.length_c   1.000
_cell.angle_alpha   90.00
_cell.angle_beta   90.00
_cell.angle_gamma   90.00
#
_symmetry.space_group_name_H-M   'P 1'
#
loop_
_entity.id
_entity.type
_entity.pdbx_description
1 polymer ?
#
loop_
_entity_poly.entity_id
_entity_poly.type
_entity_poly.pdbx_seq_one_letter_code
_entity_poly.pdbx_strand_id
1 'polypeptide(L)'
;MIFGHLSGIAMSRVQSILHKRLGMKKLCSRWIPHNLTDAQKTDRVTSYNAMSTRFKEVASILVCNITGDEIRIYCYDPKTKQQSTVWVYGDESKPIKVARERSTSKRMIASFIN
;
A
#
# COMPACT_ATOMS: atom_id res chain seq x y z
N MET A 1 -6.81 8.50 17.13
CA MET A 1 -6.66 8.02 18.53
C MET A 1 -7.65 8.80 19.36
N ILE A 2 -8.87 8.28 19.56
CA ILE A 2 -9.99 9.03 20.18
C ILE A 2 -10.55 8.31 21.42
N PHE A 3 -10.33 6.99 21.56
CA PHE A 3 -11.02 6.18 22.58
C PHE A 3 -10.61 6.43 24.04
N GLY A 4 -9.39 6.88 24.33
CA GLY A 4 -8.94 7.07 25.73
C GLY A 4 -9.31 8.42 26.34
N HIS A 5 -9.34 9.47 25.54
CA HIS A 5 -9.46 10.85 26.04
C HIS A 5 -10.90 11.28 26.35
N LEU A 6 -11.89 10.56 25.80
CA LEU A 6 -13.32 10.88 25.96
C LEU A 6 -14.01 10.12 27.10
N SER A 7 -13.38 9.09 27.66
CA SER A 7 -14.04 8.19 28.64
C SER A 7 -13.47 8.24 30.06
N GLY A 8 -12.46 9.08 30.36
CA GLY A 8 -11.85 9.16 31.70
C GLY A 8 -11.17 7.87 32.16
N ILE A 9 -10.93 6.92 31.25
CA ILE A 9 -10.31 5.62 31.54
C ILE A 9 -8.82 5.71 31.21
N ALA A 10 -7.98 5.22 32.14
CA ALA A 10 -6.54 5.14 31.92
C ALA A 10 -6.20 4.32 30.65
N MET A 11 -5.31 4.85 29.81
CA MET A 11 -4.88 4.23 28.55
C MET A 11 -4.34 2.80 28.74
N SER A 12 -3.66 2.56 29.87
CA SER A 12 -3.15 1.23 30.26
C SER A 12 -4.27 0.19 30.41
N ARG A 13 -5.45 0.61 30.90
CA ARG A 13 -6.62 -0.25 31.07
C ARG A 13 -7.23 -0.60 29.72
N VAL A 14 -7.33 0.38 28.82
CA VAL A 14 -7.79 0.17 27.43
C VAL A 14 -6.85 -0.79 26.69
N GLN A 15 -5.54 -0.58 26.78
CA GLN A 15 -4.55 -1.48 26.16
C GLN A 15 -4.64 -2.90 26.73
N SER A 16 -4.82 -3.05 28.04
CA SER A 16 -4.97 -4.36 28.68
C SER A 16 -6.22 -5.10 28.20
N ILE A 17 -7.34 -4.41 27.99
CA ILE A 17 -8.57 -5.02 27.46
C ILE A 17 -8.35 -5.44 25.99
N LEU A 18 -7.84 -4.54 25.15
CA LEU A 18 -7.62 -4.81 23.73
C LEU A 18 -6.64 -5.97 23.50
N HIS A 19 -5.49 -5.96 24.16
CA HIS A 19 -4.47 -7.00 23.97
C HIS A 19 -4.77 -8.29 24.73
N LYS A 20 -5.11 -8.21 26.03
CA LYS A 20 -5.18 -9.40 26.89
C LYS A 20 -6.56 -10.07 26.87
N ARG A 21 -7.64 -9.29 26.76
CA ARG A 21 -9.01 -9.85 26.78
C ARG A 21 -9.54 -10.13 25.37
N LEU A 22 -9.29 -9.21 24.44
CA LEU A 22 -9.81 -9.30 23.07
C LEU A 22 -8.80 -9.88 22.07
N GLY A 23 -7.55 -10.09 22.48
CA GLY A 23 -6.51 -10.66 21.61
C GLY A 23 -6.15 -9.79 20.40
N MET A 24 -6.45 -8.49 20.47
CA MET A 24 -6.22 -7.56 19.35
C MET A 24 -4.77 -7.12 19.29
N LYS A 25 -4.29 -6.88 18.08
CA LYS A 25 -2.96 -6.36 17.79
C LYS A 25 -3.07 -5.06 17.02
N LYS A 26 -2.10 -4.18 17.23
CA LYS A 26 -2.04 -2.88 16.57
C LYS A 26 -1.13 -3.01 15.34
N LEU A 27 -1.70 -2.91 14.13
CA LEU A 27 -0.96 -3.06 12.87
C LEU A 27 -1.11 -1.83 11.98
N CYS A 28 0.01 -1.40 11.37
CA CYS A 28 -0.01 -0.41 10.29
C CYS A 28 -0.58 -1.05 9.02
N SER A 29 -1.56 -0.40 8.39
CA SER A 29 -2.13 -0.87 7.13
C SER A 29 -1.07 -0.96 6.02
N ARG A 30 -1.22 -1.92 5.11
CA ARG A 30 -0.44 -1.98 3.87
C ARG A 30 -1.02 -0.95 2.90
N TRP A 31 -0.17 -0.05 2.41
CA TRP A 31 -0.58 0.95 1.43
C TRP A 31 -0.49 0.35 0.04
N ILE A 32 -1.57 0.46 -0.73
CA ILE A 32 -1.61 0.05 -2.14
C ILE A 32 -2.00 1.23 -3.02
N PRO A 33 -1.45 1.35 -4.23
CA PRO A 33 -1.83 2.42 -5.16
C PRO A 33 -3.31 2.33 -5.58
N HIS A 34 -3.78 1.13 -5.91
CA HIS A 34 -5.12 0.88 -6.39
C HIS A 34 -5.65 -0.44 -5.85
N ASN A 35 -6.94 -0.47 -5.51
CA ASN A 35 -7.65 -1.71 -5.22
C ASN A 35 -8.14 -2.32 -6.53
N LEU A 36 -7.43 -3.33 -7.04
CA LEU A 36 -7.75 -3.98 -8.30
C LEU A 36 -8.93 -4.93 -8.15
N THR A 37 -9.79 -4.96 -9.16
CA THR A 37 -10.84 -5.98 -9.31
C THR A 37 -10.23 -7.34 -9.64
N ASP A 38 -10.96 -8.42 -9.41
CA ASP A 38 -10.44 -9.77 -9.69
C ASP A 38 -10.19 -10.00 -11.18
N ALA A 39 -11.03 -9.44 -12.06
CA ALA A 39 -10.77 -9.43 -13.50
C ALA A 39 -9.44 -8.75 -13.85
N GLN A 40 -9.18 -7.54 -13.31
CA GLN A 40 -7.91 -6.83 -13.53
C GLN A 40 -6.68 -7.59 -13.00
N LYS A 41 -6.83 -8.36 -11.91
CA LYS A 41 -5.76 -9.22 -11.39
C LYS A 41 -5.48 -10.36 -12.38
N THR A 42 -6.52 -11.02 -12.86
CA THR A 42 -6.41 -12.11 -13.85
C THR A 42 -5.75 -11.61 -15.13
N ASP A 43 -6.21 -10.49 -15.68
CA ASP A 43 -5.65 -9.91 -16.90
C ASP A 43 -4.15 -9.58 -16.75
N ARG A 44 -3.77 -9.06 -15.57
CA ARG A 44 -2.36 -8.75 -15.25
C ARG A 44 -1.50 -10.01 -15.22
N VAL A 45 -1.99 -11.10 -14.61
CA VAL A 45 -1.27 -12.38 -14.56
C VAL A 45 -1.16 -12.99 -15.96
N THR A 46 -2.24 -12.99 -16.73
CA THR A 46 -2.26 -13.47 -18.12
C THR A 46 -1.26 -12.71 -18.99
N SER A 47 -1.27 -11.37 -18.91
CA SER A 47 -0.34 -10.52 -19.66
C SER A 47 1.11 -10.78 -19.27
N TYR A 48 1.40 -10.91 -17.97
CA TYR A 48 2.74 -11.25 -17.49
C TYR A 48 3.23 -12.60 -18.02
N ASN A 49 2.38 -13.64 -17.94
CA ASN A 49 2.75 -14.98 -18.41
C ASN A 49 3.00 -14.99 -19.92
N ALA A 50 2.16 -14.34 -20.72
CA ALA A 50 2.34 -14.22 -22.16
C ALA A 50 3.65 -13.51 -22.52
N MET A 51 3.97 -12.42 -21.81
CA MET A 51 5.22 -11.69 -22.01
C MET A 51 6.44 -12.51 -21.56
N SER A 52 6.35 -13.22 -20.44
CA SER A 52 7.43 -14.07 -19.93
C SER A 52 7.77 -15.20 -20.91
N THR A 53 6.78 -15.83 -21.54
CA THR A 53 7.02 -16.85 -22.59
C THR A 53 7.80 -16.26 -23.76
N ARG A 54 7.39 -15.09 -24.27
CA ARG A 54 8.09 -14.41 -25.38
C ARG A 54 9.55 -14.06 -25.03
N PHE A 55 9.81 -13.65 -23.78
CA PHE A 55 11.16 -13.36 -23.32
C PHE A 55 12.05 -14.61 -23.22
N LYS A 56 11.49 -15.78 -22.92
CA LYS A 56 12.26 -17.05 -22.91
C LYS A 56 12.67 -17.48 -24.32
N GLU A 57 11.87 -17.15 -25.33
CA GLU A 57 12.12 -17.52 -26.72
C GLU A 57 13.10 -16.56 -27.42
N VAL A 58 13.18 -15.30 -26.99
CA VAL A 58 14.02 -14.28 -27.61
C VAL A 58 14.86 -13.55 -26.56
N ALA A 59 16.09 -14.03 -26.33
CA ALA A 59 17.03 -13.44 -25.37
C ALA A 59 17.45 -12.00 -25.72
N SER A 60 17.20 -11.53 -26.94
CA SER A 60 17.62 -10.22 -27.45
C SER A 60 16.64 -9.06 -27.21
N ILE A 61 15.41 -9.31 -26.73
CA ILE A 61 14.40 -8.24 -26.52
C ILE A 61 14.76 -7.31 -25.35
N LEU A 62 15.50 -7.80 -24.36
CA LEU A 62 15.92 -6.99 -23.20
C LEU A 62 16.90 -5.87 -23.56
N VAL A 63 17.63 -5.99 -24.68
CA VAL A 63 18.69 -5.04 -25.08
C VAL A 63 18.13 -3.80 -25.79
N CYS A 64 16.85 -3.79 -26.18
CA CYS A 64 16.23 -2.70 -26.95
C CYS A 64 15.03 -2.02 -26.27
N ASN A 65 14.72 -2.39 -25.02
CA ASN A 65 13.56 -1.84 -24.32
C ASN A 65 13.95 -0.65 -23.45
N ILE A 66 14.04 0.54 -24.06
CA ILE A 66 14.07 1.79 -23.30
C ILE A 66 12.71 1.99 -22.65
N THR A 67 12.66 2.01 -21.33
CA THR A 67 11.43 2.25 -20.55
C THR A 67 11.48 3.63 -19.92
N GLY A 68 10.43 4.43 -20.11
CA GLY A 68 10.25 5.70 -19.43
C GLY A 68 9.20 5.62 -18.32
N ASP A 69 9.38 6.36 -17.22
CA ASP A 69 8.35 6.60 -16.21
C ASP A 69 8.34 8.07 -15.75
N GLU A 70 7.15 8.56 -15.42
CA GLU A 70 6.95 9.91 -14.90
C GLU A 70 6.55 9.85 -13.41
N ILE A 71 7.44 10.32 -12.54
CA ILE A 71 7.19 10.41 -11.11
C ILE A 71 6.72 11.82 -10.76
N ARG A 72 5.56 11.92 -10.10
CA ARG A 72 5.05 13.18 -9.53
C ARG A 72 5.39 13.26 -8.05
N ILE A 73 6.30 14.17 -7.69
CA ILE A 73 6.66 14.45 -6.30
C ILE A 73 5.72 15.52 -5.74
N TYR A 74 5.16 15.25 -4.57
CA TYR A 74 4.26 16.14 -3.85
C TYR A 74 5.03 17.04 -2.88
N CYS A 75 4.73 18.34 -2.85
CA CYS A 75 5.33 19.30 -1.90
C CYS A 75 4.48 19.46 -0.62
N TYR A 76 4.15 18.36 0.06
CA TYR A 76 3.51 18.36 1.38
C TYR A 76 4.07 17.23 2.25
N ASP A 77 3.90 17.33 3.57
CA ASP A 77 4.29 16.30 4.55
C ASP A 77 3.47 15.02 4.32
N PRO A 78 4.05 13.94 3.75
CA PRO A 78 3.29 12.75 3.43
C PRO A 78 2.71 12.15 4.72
N LYS A 79 1.40 11.86 4.73
CA LYS A 79 0.78 11.15 5.87
C LYS A 79 1.60 9.92 6.21
N THR A 80 2.13 9.86 7.43
CA THR A 80 3.05 8.78 7.78
C THR A 80 2.31 7.44 7.81
N LYS A 81 3.01 6.36 7.46
CA LYS A 81 2.45 5.00 7.52
C LYS A 81 1.91 4.67 8.91
N GLN A 82 2.49 5.23 9.96
CA GLN A 82 2.02 5.08 11.35
C GLN A 82 0.61 5.65 11.59
N GLN A 83 0.20 6.69 10.86
CA GLN A 83 -1.17 7.21 10.95
C GLN A 83 -2.23 6.24 10.39
N SER A 84 -1.81 5.22 9.62
CA SER A 84 -2.68 4.14 9.13
C SER A 84 -2.76 2.93 10.07
N THR A 85 -2.39 3.12 11.32
CA THR A 85 -2.41 2.06 12.33
C THR A 85 -3.81 1.83 12.86
N VAL A 86 -4.26 0.59 12.78
CA VAL A 86 -5.58 0.14 13.25
C VAL A 86 -5.41 -1.06 14.17
N TRP A 87 -6.43 -1.31 14.98
CA TRP A 87 -6.54 -2.53 15.77
C TRP A 87 -7.19 -3.61 14.92
N VAL A 88 -6.61 -4.80 14.92
CA VAL A 88 -7.04 -5.97 14.14
C VAL A 88 -7.02 -7.19 15.05
N TYR A 89 -7.92 -8.13 14.80
CA TYR A 89 -7.92 -9.40 15.52
C TYR A 89 -6.72 -10.28 15.11
N GLY A 90 -6.42 -11.29 15.93
CA GLY A 90 -5.22 -12.11 15.79
C GLY A 90 -5.14 -12.85 14.44
N ASP A 91 -6.28 -13.34 13.97
CA ASP A 91 -6.52 -14.14 12.77
C ASP A 91 -6.75 -13.30 11.50
N GLU A 92 -7.07 -12.02 11.65
CA GLU A 92 -7.34 -11.15 10.52
C GLU A 92 -6.09 -10.80 9.69
N SER A 93 -6.31 -10.71 8.38
CA SER A 93 -5.29 -10.29 7.43
C SER A 93 -4.90 -8.82 7.65
N LYS A 94 -3.69 -8.46 7.21
CA LYS A 94 -3.19 -7.09 7.36
C LYS A 94 -4.10 -6.13 6.59
N PRO A 95 -4.65 -5.10 7.24
CA PRO A 95 -5.58 -4.19 6.61
C PRO A 95 -4.91 -3.42 5.47
N ILE A 96 -5.70 -3.12 4.45
CA ILE A 96 -5.25 -2.44 3.25
C ILE A 96 -5.78 -1.01 3.27
N LYS A 97 -4.91 -0.05 2.94
CA LYS A 97 -5.28 1.34 2.73
C LYS A 97 -4.93 1.74 1.31
N VAL A 98 -5.91 2.22 0.55
CA VAL A 98 -5.65 2.78 -0.78
C VAL A 98 -5.04 4.16 -0.61
N ALA A 99 -3.82 4.34 -1.10
CA ALA A 99 -3.09 5.60 -1.03
C ALA A 99 -3.59 6.55 -2.14
N ARG A 100 -4.80 7.10 -1.99
CA ARG A 100 -5.35 8.11 -2.91
C ARG A 100 -5.46 9.44 -2.19
N GLU A 101 -4.62 10.39 -2.56
CA GLU A 101 -4.68 11.77 -2.07
C GLU A 101 -4.82 12.72 -3.27
N ARG A 102 -5.76 13.67 -3.20
CA ARG A 102 -5.86 14.77 -4.17
C ARG A 102 -4.93 15.88 -3.69
N SER A 103 -3.99 16.31 -4.52
CA SER A 103 -3.08 17.41 -4.19
C SER A 103 -3.30 18.63 -5.08
N THR A 104 -3.04 19.81 -4.52
CA THR A 104 -3.15 21.14 -5.16
C THR A 104 -1.87 21.60 -5.85
N SER A 105 -0.68 21.10 -5.44
CA SER A 105 0.62 21.41 -6.05
C SER A 105 1.43 20.13 -6.34
N LYS A 106 2.11 20.07 -7.49
CA LYS A 106 2.86 18.89 -7.98
C LYS A 106 4.13 19.30 -8.72
N ARG A 107 5.22 18.57 -8.53
CA ARG A 107 6.41 18.59 -9.41
C ARG A 107 6.48 17.29 -10.19
N MET A 108 6.86 17.35 -11.47
CA MET A 108 7.00 16.19 -12.35
C MET A 108 8.49 15.93 -12.60
N ILE A 109 8.89 14.66 -12.53
CA ILE A 109 10.19 14.17 -12.97
C ILE A 109 9.93 13.08 -14.00
N ALA A 110 10.56 13.17 -15.15
CA ALA A 110 10.56 12.12 -16.17
C ALA A 110 11.92 11.42 -16.17
N SER A 111 11.92 10.10 -16.14
CA SER A 111 13.12 9.26 -16.14
C SER A 111 13.02 8.24 -17.26
N PHE A 112 14.10 8.02 -17.99
CA PHE A 112 14.22 6.99 -19.01
C PHE A 112 15.33 6.02 -18.62
N ILE A 113 15.04 4.73 -18.66
CA ILE A 113 15.94 3.63 -18.32
C ILE A 113 16.22 2.86 -19.60
N ASN A 114 17.50 2.66 -19.90
CA ASN A 114 18.01 1.87 -21.01
C ASN A 114 18.63 0.58 -20.47
#